data_AF-A0A814L3U1-F1
#
_entry.id   AF-A0A814L3U1-F1
#
_cell.length_a   1.000
_cell.length_b   1.000
_cell.length_c   1.000
_cell.angle_alpha   90.00
_cell.angle_beta   90.00
_cell.angle_gamma   90.00
#
_symmetry.space_group_name_H-M   'P 1'
#
loop_
_entity.id
_entity.type
_entity.pdbx_description
1 polymer ?
#
loop_
_entity_poly.entity_id
_entity_poly.type
_entity_poly.pdbx_seq_one_letter_code
_entity_poly.pdbx_strand_id
1 'polypeptide(L)'
;MTSQTYCGCPCPPTVSFVQRVGSALLYAACSGLITIVNKVVLTTYGFPSFQLLAIGQLTVSIVILYTARSFNIIRFPHFSENVINKIMPLPLFFFGNLLFGLAGTQATSLPMFTVLRRFSIWLTMIGEQLILRQTQSPIAQFSVYIMLTGAMIAASDDLTFTWFGYIFLSINNLCTAAQGVVIKQKLVNKEFNQYGLLFYNSLVVLGPAIVLTAFTEDLNKVRNYDRYSDSGFICAVLLSLLMGFLLNYSTMLCTNYNSPLTTTVVGACKNMFVTYVGMIVGGDYIYSHVNFIGLNISVLGSLIYSWMTFVRKPSAIISTHGSGSSITTVDNRKGMHNSV
;
A
#
# COMPACT_ATOMS: atom_id res chain seq x y z
N MET A 1 -28.35 46.40 13.55
CA MET A 1 -27.64 45.59 12.55
C MET A 1 -26.23 45.33 13.06
N THR A 2 -26.06 44.23 13.77
CA THR A 2 -24.78 43.82 14.38
C THR A 2 -24.42 42.46 13.80
N SER A 3 -23.54 42.45 12.80
CA SER A 3 -22.97 41.23 12.22
C SER A 3 -21.99 40.62 13.21
N GLN A 4 -22.38 39.52 13.84
CA GLN A 4 -21.46 38.64 14.58
C GLN A 4 -20.96 37.54 13.66
N THR A 5 -19.64 37.54 13.51
CA THR A 5 -18.80 36.65 12.72
C THR A 5 -18.86 35.22 13.27
N TYR A 6 -19.22 34.25 12.44
CA TYR A 6 -19.04 32.83 12.73
C TYR A 6 -17.54 32.49 12.68
N CYS A 7 -16.92 32.19 13.83
CA CYS A 7 -15.61 31.57 13.92
C CYS A 7 -15.70 30.42 14.92
N GLY A 8 -15.57 29.18 14.44
CA GLY A 8 -15.69 28.02 15.32
C GLY A 8 -15.56 26.66 14.63
N CYS A 9 -14.75 26.53 13.58
CA CYS A 9 -14.25 25.20 13.20
C CYS A 9 -12.94 24.97 13.96
N PRO A 10 -12.83 23.95 14.83
CA PRO A 10 -11.58 23.65 15.51
C PRO A 10 -10.51 23.33 14.45
N CYS A 11 -9.42 24.10 14.45
CA CYS A 11 -8.23 23.78 13.67
C CYS A 11 -7.80 22.34 14.02
N PRO A 12 -7.54 21.46 13.03
CA PRO A 12 -7.01 20.14 13.31
C PRO A 12 -5.68 20.32 14.08
N PRO A 13 -5.41 19.50 15.11
CA PRO A 13 -4.22 19.63 15.93
C PRO A 13 -2.97 19.59 15.02
N THR A 14 -2.05 20.54 15.22
CA THR A 14 -0.76 20.60 14.54
C THR A 14 0.09 19.41 14.99
N VAL A 15 -0.03 18.30 14.27
CA VAL A 15 0.74 17.07 14.51
C VAL A 15 2.23 17.38 14.53
N SER A 16 2.94 16.99 15.60
CA SER A 16 4.34 17.36 15.77
C SER A 16 5.25 16.67 14.74
N PHE A 17 6.36 17.31 14.37
CA PHE A 17 7.35 16.74 13.45
C PHE A 17 7.87 15.37 13.93
N VAL A 18 8.01 15.21 15.25
CA VAL A 18 8.43 13.95 15.89
C VAL A 18 7.41 12.83 15.66
N GLN A 19 6.10 13.12 15.77
CA GLN A 19 5.04 12.15 15.50
C GLN A 19 5.01 11.73 14.03
N ARG A 20 5.25 12.69 13.11
CA ARG A 20 5.34 12.44 11.67
C ARG A 20 6.49 11.50 11.32
N VAL A 21 7.71 11.86 11.74
CA VAL A 21 8.91 11.04 11.50
C VAL A 21 8.80 9.70 12.21
N GLY A 22 8.30 9.67 13.45
CA GLY A 22 8.06 8.45 14.21
C GLY A 22 7.11 7.49 13.51
N SER A 23 5.98 7.98 12.97
CA SER A 23 5.03 7.13 12.24
C SER A 23 5.60 6.57 10.94
N ALA A 24 6.44 7.34 10.24
CA ALA A 24 7.13 6.92 9.01
C ALA A 24 8.18 5.83 9.27
N LEU A 25 9.02 6.04 10.30
CA LEU A 25 10.03 5.08 10.72
C LEU A 25 9.39 3.79 11.24
N LEU A 26 8.29 3.91 12.00
CA LEU A 26 7.54 2.76 12.48
C LEU A 26 6.98 1.94 11.31
N TYR A 27 6.38 2.59 10.31
CA TYR A 27 5.91 1.91 9.11
C TYR A 27 7.06 1.22 8.34
N ALA A 28 8.18 1.91 8.14
CA ALA A 28 9.35 1.35 7.47
C ALA A 28 9.89 0.11 8.21
N ALA A 29 10.03 0.22 9.54
CA ALA A 29 10.49 -0.85 10.40
C ALA A 29 9.52 -2.04 10.39
N CYS A 30 8.22 -1.81 10.61
CA CYS A 30 7.20 -2.86 10.58
C CYS A 30 7.15 -3.57 9.23
N SER A 31 7.26 -2.81 8.13
CA SER A 31 7.24 -3.36 6.79
C SER A 31 8.49 -4.15 6.42
N GLY A 32 9.68 -3.75 6.90
CA GLY A 32 10.89 -4.53 6.73
C GLY A 32 10.83 -5.82 7.56
N LEU A 33 10.46 -5.67 8.84
CA LEU A 33 10.47 -6.76 9.80
C LEU A 33 9.46 -7.86 9.45
N ILE A 34 8.24 -7.51 9.04
CA ILE A 34 7.26 -8.52 8.59
C ILE A 34 7.75 -9.33 7.39
N THR A 35 8.49 -8.70 6.47
CA THR A 35 9.05 -9.39 5.30
C THR A 35 10.09 -10.42 5.74
N ILE A 36 10.96 -10.05 6.68
CA ILE A 36 11.99 -10.94 7.24
C ILE A 36 11.33 -12.08 8.03
N VAL A 37 10.42 -11.77 8.94
CA VAL A 37 9.74 -12.77 9.79
C VAL A 37 8.93 -13.75 8.93
N ASN A 38 8.19 -13.26 7.93
CA ASN A 38 7.46 -14.14 7.01
C ASN A 38 8.41 -15.04 6.22
N LYS A 39 9.57 -14.54 5.79
CA LYS A 39 10.59 -15.36 5.12
C LYS A 39 11.17 -16.43 6.03
N VAL A 40 11.41 -16.11 7.31
CA VAL A 40 11.86 -17.11 8.30
C VAL A 40 10.82 -18.23 8.45
N VAL A 41 9.54 -17.88 8.59
CA VAL A 41 8.45 -18.87 8.72
C VAL A 41 8.33 -19.73 7.45
N LEU A 42 8.30 -19.12 6.27
CA LEU A 42 8.04 -19.84 5.01
C LEU A 42 9.26 -20.57 4.47
N THR A 43 10.45 -19.99 4.56
CA THR A 43 11.67 -20.52 3.93
C THR A 43 12.57 -21.25 4.93
N THR A 44 12.83 -20.69 6.11
CA THR A 44 13.74 -21.31 7.10
C THR A 44 13.08 -22.47 7.83
N TYR A 45 11.86 -22.26 8.32
CA TYR A 45 11.08 -23.34 8.94
C TYR A 45 10.39 -24.23 7.90
N GLY A 46 10.26 -23.77 6.65
CA GLY A 46 9.66 -24.56 5.56
C GLY A 46 8.15 -24.73 5.71
N PHE A 47 7.46 -23.75 6.30
CA PHE A 47 6.02 -23.83 6.48
C PHE A 47 5.30 -23.88 5.12
N PRO A 48 4.49 -24.91 4.85
CA PRO A 48 4.06 -25.23 3.49
C PRO A 48 2.94 -24.33 2.95
N SER A 49 2.24 -23.55 3.80
CA SER A 49 1.09 -22.74 3.37
C SER A 49 1.20 -21.27 3.79
N PHE A 50 1.52 -20.41 2.83
CA PHE A 50 1.44 -18.95 3.04
C PHE A 50 -0.01 -18.48 3.24
N GLN A 51 -1.00 -19.20 2.70
CA GLN A 51 -2.42 -18.82 2.80
C GLN A 51 -2.89 -18.89 4.25
N LEU A 52 -2.53 -19.95 4.97
CA LEU A 52 -2.89 -20.11 6.38
C LEU A 52 -2.26 -19.02 7.25
N LEU A 53 -1.01 -18.63 6.94
CA LEU A 53 -0.34 -17.52 7.63
C LEU A 53 -1.07 -16.18 7.40
N ALA A 54 -1.50 -15.92 6.16
CA ALA A 54 -2.27 -14.72 5.81
C ALA A 54 -3.66 -14.70 6.49
N ILE A 55 -4.36 -15.83 6.52
CA ILE A 55 -5.64 -16.00 7.25
C ILE A 55 -5.45 -15.72 8.74
N GLY A 56 -4.37 -16.25 9.33
CA GLY A 56 -4.02 -15.98 10.71
C GLY A 56 -3.81 -14.48 10.97
N GLN A 57 -3.06 -13.79 10.10
CA GLN A 57 -2.81 -12.35 10.23
C GLN A 57 -4.12 -11.53 10.14
N LEU A 58 -5.00 -11.89 9.21
CA LEU A 58 -6.34 -11.28 9.08
C LEU A 58 -7.19 -11.53 10.33
N THR A 59 -7.19 -12.77 10.83
CA THR A 59 -7.96 -13.17 12.03
C THR A 59 -7.50 -12.42 13.26
N VAL A 60 -6.19 -12.38 13.52
CA VAL A 60 -5.61 -11.65 14.65
C VAL A 60 -5.92 -10.16 14.54
N SER A 61 -5.85 -9.59 13.33
CA SER A 61 -6.21 -8.18 13.10
C SER A 61 -7.68 -7.89 13.44
N ILE A 62 -8.60 -8.79 13.06
CA ILE A 62 -10.03 -8.69 13.40
C ILE A 62 -10.23 -8.78 14.91
N VAL A 63 -9.59 -9.75 15.59
CA VAL A 63 -9.70 -9.95 17.04
C VAL A 63 -9.21 -8.71 17.79
N ILE A 64 -8.05 -8.17 17.41
CA ILE A 64 -7.49 -6.96 18.05
C ILE A 64 -8.41 -5.75 17.83
N LEU A 65 -8.91 -5.52 16.61
CA LEU A 65 -9.81 -4.40 16.31
C LEU A 65 -11.15 -4.53 17.05
N TYR A 66 -11.70 -5.75 17.14
CA TYR A 66 -12.93 -6.01 17.87
C TYR A 66 -12.74 -5.76 19.37
N THR A 67 -11.63 -6.24 19.93
CA THR A 67 -11.26 -6.04 21.34
C THR A 67 -11.08 -4.55 21.65
N ALA A 68 -10.36 -3.81 20.79
CA ALA A 68 -10.16 -2.37 20.92
C ALA A 68 -11.48 -1.57 20.84
N ARG A 69 -12.46 -2.06 20.07
CA ARG A 69 -13.82 -1.49 20.06
C ARG A 69 -14.56 -1.76 21.37
N SER A 70 -14.45 -2.97 21.93
CA SER A 70 -15.09 -3.31 23.20
C SER A 70 -14.58 -2.41 24.34
N PHE A 71 -13.29 -2.06 24.31
CA PHE A 71 -12.68 -1.08 25.22
C PHE A 71 -12.98 0.39 24.88
N ASN A 72 -13.84 0.69 23.90
CA ASN A 72 -14.19 2.04 23.43
C ASN A 72 -13.00 2.89 22.92
N ILE A 73 -11.86 2.27 22.60
CA ILE A 73 -10.68 2.96 22.06
C ILE A 73 -10.93 3.39 20.60
N ILE A 74 -11.71 2.59 19.86
CA ILE A 74 -11.98 2.80 18.42
C ILE A 74 -13.49 2.73 18.18
N ARG A 75 -14.03 3.74 17.48
CA ARG A 75 -15.43 3.74 17.00
C ARG A 75 -15.47 3.42 15.50
N PHE A 76 -16.13 2.31 15.16
CA PHE A 76 -16.49 1.97 13.78
C PHE A 76 -17.97 1.56 13.69
N PRO A 77 -18.61 1.69 12.51
CA PRO A 77 -20.05 1.45 12.34
C PRO A 77 -20.47 0.06 12.84
N HIS A 78 -21.69 -0.08 13.34
CA HIS A 78 -22.27 -1.38 13.67
C HIS A 78 -22.48 -2.23 12.41
N PHE A 79 -22.42 -3.55 12.60
CA PHE A 79 -22.62 -4.52 11.53
C PHE A 79 -24.04 -4.36 10.97
N SER A 80 -24.15 -4.11 9.67
CA SER A 80 -25.43 -4.10 8.94
C SER A 80 -25.20 -4.64 7.53
N GLU A 81 -26.18 -5.34 6.96
CA GLU A 81 -26.08 -5.84 5.57
C GLU A 81 -25.84 -4.71 4.57
N ASN A 82 -26.39 -3.53 4.85
CA ASN A 82 -26.12 -2.30 4.09
C ASN A 82 -24.64 -1.90 4.08
N VAL A 83 -23.88 -2.18 5.15
CA VAL A 83 -22.44 -1.93 5.21
C VAL A 83 -21.67 -2.92 4.33
N ILE A 84 -22.09 -4.20 4.29
CA ILE A 84 -21.45 -5.22 3.43
C ILE A 84 -21.68 -4.88 1.96
N ASN A 85 -22.92 -4.57 1.57
CA ASN A 85 -23.22 -4.17 0.20
C ASN A 85 -22.48 -2.90 -0.21
N LYS A 86 -22.32 -1.95 0.72
CA LYS A 86 -21.53 -0.75 0.48
C LYS A 86 -20.03 -1.02 0.44
N ILE A 87 -19.48 -2.04 1.10
CA ILE A 87 -18.03 -2.28 1.05
C ILE A 87 -17.62 -3.04 -0.21
N MET A 88 -18.51 -3.87 -0.75
CA MET A 88 -18.33 -4.43 -2.09
C MET A 88 -18.16 -3.29 -3.12
N PRO A 89 -17.21 -3.35 -4.08
CA PRO A 89 -16.38 -4.48 -4.50
C PRO A 89 -14.98 -4.57 -3.82
N LEU A 90 -14.70 -3.79 -2.78
CA LEU A 90 -13.35 -3.68 -2.21
C LEU A 90 -12.73 -5.04 -1.76
N PRO A 91 -13.45 -5.90 -1.01
CA PRO A 91 -12.93 -7.20 -0.58
C PRO A 91 -12.55 -8.11 -1.74
N LEU A 92 -13.25 -8.01 -2.88
CA LEU A 92 -12.97 -8.81 -4.07
C LEU A 92 -11.61 -8.46 -4.67
N PHE A 93 -11.31 -7.16 -4.79
CA PHE A 93 -10.01 -6.71 -5.27
C PHE A 93 -8.88 -7.05 -4.27
N PHE A 94 -9.14 -6.95 -2.97
CA PHE A 94 -8.18 -7.36 -1.95
C PHE A 94 -7.87 -8.86 -2.04
N PHE A 95 -8.90 -9.68 -2.17
CA PHE A 95 -8.75 -11.13 -2.30
C PHE A 95 -7.99 -11.50 -3.57
N GLY A 96 -8.35 -10.93 -4.73
CA GLY A 96 -7.61 -11.12 -5.98
C GLY A 96 -6.14 -10.68 -5.86
N ASN A 97 -5.88 -9.52 -5.24
CA ASN A 97 -4.53 -9.05 -4.96
C ASN A 97 -3.75 -10.08 -4.13
N LEU A 98 -4.34 -10.65 -3.07
CA LEU A 98 -3.71 -11.70 -2.28
C LEU A 98 -3.35 -12.92 -3.15
N LEU A 99 -4.30 -13.48 -3.88
CA LEU A 99 -4.10 -14.72 -4.64
C LEU A 99 -3.05 -14.57 -5.74
N PHE A 100 -3.26 -13.60 -6.62
CA PHE A 100 -2.41 -13.40 -7.78
C PHE A 100 -1.05 -12.81 -7.38
N GLY A 101 -0.97 -12.08 -6.26
CA GLY A 101 0.28 -11.55 -5.73
C GLY A 101 1.20 -12.64 -5.22
N LEU A 102 0.65 -13.63 -4.50
CA LEU A 102 1.41 -14.76 -3.99
C LEU A 102 1.80 -15.73 -5.11
N ALA A 103 0.89 -16.03 -6.03
CA ALA A 103 1.20 -16.81 -7.24
C ALA A 103 2.29 -16.13 -8.09
N GLY A 104 2.22 -14.82 -8.29
CA GLY A 104 3.24 -14.06 -9.03
C GLY A 104 4.59 -13.98 -8.32
N THR A 105 4.62 -14.05 -6.99
CA THR A 105 5.89 -14.09 -6.23
C THR A 105 6.61 -15.43 -6.41
N GLN A 106 5.86 -16.53 -6.51
CA GLN A 106 6.44 -17.87 -6.72
C GLN A 106 6.92 -18.08 -8.16
N ALA A 107 6.30 -17.41 -9.14
CA ALA A 107 6.56 -17.62 -10.56
C ALA A 107 7.57 -16.63 -11.19
N THR A 108 8.01 -15.60 -10.45
CA THR A 108 8.87 -14.53 -10.98
C THR A 108 9.95 -14.15 -9.96
N SER A 109 11.15 -13.81 -10.42
CA SER A 109 12.24 -13.33 -9.56
C SER A 109 11.85 -12.06 -8.78
N LEU A 110 12.34 -11.92 -7.54
CA LEU A 110 12.01 -10.80 -6.64
C LEU A 110 12.27 -9.40 -7.24
N PRO A 111 13.39 -9.16 -7.96
CA PRO A 111 13.63 -7.86 -8.59
C PRO A 111 12.60 -7.54 -9.69
N MET A 112 12.29 -8.52 -10.54
CA MET A 112 11.32 -8.35 -11.63
C MET A 112 9.89 -8.20 -11.11
N PHE A 113 9.52 -8.95 -10.08
CA PHE A 113 8.27 -8.78 -9.37
C PHE A 113 8.08 -7.35 -8.83
N THR A 114 9.14 -6.78 -8.26
CA THR A 114 9.13 -5.40 -7.71
C THR A 114 9.02 -4.35 -8.81
N VAL A 115 9.66 -4.55 -9.95
CA VAL A 115 9.62 -3.63 -11.08
C VAL A 115 8.28 -3.68 -11.81
N LEU A 116 7.78 -4.87 -12.12
CA LEU A 116 6.50 -5.06 -12.78
C LEU A 116 5.34 -4.57 -11.90
N ARG A 117 5.47 -4.62 -10.57
CA ARG A 117 4.47 -4.02 -9.66
C ARG A 117 4.31 -2.51 -9.84
N ARG A 118 5.30 -1.82 -10.43
CA ARG A 118 5.21 -0.39 -10.71
C ARG A 118 4.19 -0.06 -11.80
N PHE A 119 3.82 -1.05 -12.62
CA PHE A 119 2.68 -0.94 -13.53
C PHE A 119 1.37 -0.63 -12.78
N SER A 120 1.23 -1.13 -11.55
CA SER A 120 0.07 -0.82 -10.71
C SER A 120 -0.05 0.68 -10.38
N ILE A 121 1.06 1.41 -10.28
CA ILE A 121 1.03 2.87 -10.02
C ILE A 121 0.44 3.59 -11.23
N TRP A 122 0.83 3.19 -12.43
CA TRP A 122 0.25 3.72 -13.67
C TRP A 122 -1.24 3.40 -13.79
N LEU A 123 -1.64 2.16 -13.52
CA LEU A 123 -3.05 1.76 -13.50
C LEU A 123 -3.86 2.53 -12.44
N THR A 124 -3.27 2.75 -11.26
CA THR A 124 -3.90 3.53 -10.17
C THR A 124 -4.13 4.97 -10.62
N MET A 125 -3.15 5.59 -11.27
CA MET A 125 -3.28 6.95 -11.80
C MET A 125 -4.42 7.08 -12.82
N ILE A 126 -4.55 6.12 -13.73
CA ILE A 126 -5.67 6.07 -14.68
C ILE A 126 -6.99 5.88 -13.93
N GLY A 127 -7.04 4.94 -12.98
CA GLY A 127 -8.23 4.68 -12.17
C GLY A 127 -8.68 5.89 -11.35
N GLU A 128 -7.74 6.65 -10.76
CA GLU A 128 -8.05 7.90 -10.06
C GLU A 128 -8.63 8.95 -11.00
N GLN A 129 -8.09 9.08 -12.21
CA GLN A 129 -8.61 10.01 -13.20
C GLN A 129 -10.01 9.60 -13.69
N LEU A 130 -10.28 8.31 -13.87
CA LEU A 130 -11.58 7.82 -14.34
C LEU A 130 -12.67 7.87 -13.24
N ILE A 131 -12.35 7.42 -12.02
CA ILE A 131 -13.34 7.22 -10.95
C ILE A 131 -13.47 8.47 -10.07
N LEU A 132 -12.35 9.08 -9.65
CA LEU A 132 -12.37 10.25 -8.77
C LEU A 132 -12.36 11.57 -9.55
N ARG A 133 -12.17 11.52 -10.88
CA ARG A 133 -12.00 12.71 -11.74
C ARG A 133 -10.89 13.66 -11.25
N GLN A 134 -9.92 13.12 -10.51
CA GLN A 134 -8.72 13.86 -10.09
C GLN A 134 -7.59 13.58 -11.06
N THR A 135 -7.03 14.64 -11.64
CA THR A 135 -5.83 14.54 -12.46
C THR A 135 -4.58 14.75 -11.60
N GLN A 136 -3.59 13.89 -11.80
CA GLN A 136 -2.28 14.06 -11.21
C GLN A 136 -1.50 15.16 -11.92
N SER A 137 -0.54 15.77 -11.23
CA SER A 137 0.27 16.82 -11.85
C SER A 137 1.06 16.27 -13.05
N PRO A 138 1.24 17.04 -14.15
CA PRO A 138 1.89 16.55 -15.38
C PRO A 138 3.31 16.02 -15.14
N ILE A 139 4.00 16.55 -14.14
CA ILE A 139 5.33 16.11 -13.73
C ILE A 139 5.28 14.76 -13.01
N ALA A 140 4.25 14.51 -12.20
CA ALA A 140 4.02 13.21 -11.57
C ALA A 140 3.67 12.15 -12.63
N GLN A 141 2.89 12.52 -13.65
CA GLN A 141 2.60 11.65 -14.81
C GLN A 141 3.88 11.28 -15.55
N PHE A 142 4.73 12.28 -15.86
CA PHE A 142 6.03 12.07 -16.49
C PHE A 142 6.93 11.10 -15.71
N SER A 143 6.96 11.23 -14.38
CA SER A 143 7.75 10.34 -13.52
C SER A 143 7.26 8.89 -13.59
N VAL A 144 5.94 8.67 -13.62
CA VAL A 144 5.37 7.33 -13.77
C VAL A 144 5.63 6.75 -15.15
N TYR A 145 5.65 7.57 -16.21
CA TYR A 145 6.08 7.12 -17.53
C TYR A 145 7.55 6.67 -17.55
N ILE A 146 8.47 7.39 -16.89
CA ILE A 146 9.86 6.93 -16.72
C ILE A 146 9.92 5.58 -15.99
N MET A 147 9.16 5.44 -14.90
CA MET A 147 9.09 4.20 -14.14
C MET A 147 8.63 3.02 -15.00
N LEU A 148 7.60 3.26 -15.84
CA LEU A 148 7.03 2.29 -16.76
C LEU A 148 8.03 1.90 -17.85
N THR A 149 8.68 2.88 -18.49
CA THR A 149 9.69 2.61 -19.53
C THR A 149 10.86 1.80 -18.98
N GLY A 150 11.37 2.15 -17.79
CA GLY A 150 12.41 1.36 -17.13
C GLY A 150 11.95 -0.07 -16.84
N ALA A 151 10.69 -0.26 -16.45
CA ALA A 151 10.12 -1.58 -16.21
C ALA A 151 10.01 -2.42 -17.49
N MET A 152 9.63 -1.81 -18.62
CA MET A 152 9.56 -2.49 -19.92
C MET A 152 10.95 -2.87 -20.44
N ILE A 153 11.95 -1.98 -20.30
CA ILE A 153 13.34 -2.29 -20.64
C ILE A 153 13.89 -3.44 -19.78
N ALA A 154 13.54 -3.47 -18.49
CA ALA A 154 13.93 -4.57 -17.62
C ALA A 154 13.29 -5.90 -18.09
N ALA A 155 11.99 -5.87 -18.39
CA ALA A 155 11.22 -7.04 -18.79
C ALA A 155 11.60 -7.59 -20.17
N SER A 156 12.09 -6.75 -21.10
CA SER A 156 12.45 -7.20 -22.45
C SER A 156 13.62 -8.17 -22.48
N ASP A 157 14.46 -8.16 -21.45
CA ASP A 157 15.64 -9.02 -21.34
C ASP A 157 15.65 -9.77 -20.00
N ASP A 158 14.47 -10.18 -19.54
CA ASP A 158 14.30 -11.00 -18.35
C ASP A 158 14.54 -12.47 -18.68
N LEU A 159 15.73 -12.97 -18.32
CA LEU A 159 16.12 -14.36 -18.49
C LEU A 159 15.33 -15.33 -17.58
N THR A 160 14.59 -14.81 -16.60
CA THR A 160 13.72 -15.58 -15.69
C THR A 160 12.24 -15.53 -16.08
N PHE A 161 11.96 -15.10 -17.32
CA PHE A 161 10.61 -14.87 -17.81
C PHE A 161 9.75 -16.14 -17.80
N THR A 162 8.65 -16.07 -17.08
CA THR A 162 7.57 -17.08 -17.12
C THR A 162 6.25 -16.40 -17.47
N TRP A 163 5.64 -16.79 -18.60
CA TRP A 163 4.41 -16.16 -19.10
C TRP A 163 3.27 -16.19 -18.08
N PHE A 164 3.09 -17.32 -17.37
CA PHE A 164 2.11 -17.45 -16.28
C PHE A 164 2.37 -16.47 -15.13
N GLY A 165 3.64 -16.30 -14.73
CA GLY A 165 4.02 -15.37 -13.65
C GLY A 165 3.68 -13.92 -14.01
N TYR A 166 3.93 -13.52 -15.26
CA TYR A 166 3.61 -12.18 -15.76
C TYR A 166 2.11 -11.92 -15.87
N ILE A 167 1.31 -12.91 -16.27
CA ILE A 167 -0.16 -12.79 -16.28
C ILE A 167 -0.69 -12.62 -14.86
N PHE A 168 -0.27 -13.50 -13.93
CA PHE A 168 -0.69 -13.38 -12.54
C PHE A 168 -0.28 -12.04 -11.95
N LEU A 169 0.94 -11.57 -12.23
CA LEU A 169 1.38 -10.27 -11.75
C LEU A 169 0.61 -9.10 -12.38
N SER A 170 0.21 -9.21 -13.65
CA SER A 170 -0.60 -8.20 -14.32
C SER A 170 -2.01 -8.11 -13.71
N ILE A 171 -2.64 -9.25 -13.42
CA ILE A 171 -3.93 -9.30 -12.72
C ILE A 171 -3.76 -8.76 -11.28
N ASN A 172 -2.69 -9.14 -10.59
CA ASN A 172 -2.34 -8.61 -9.26
C ASN A 172 -2.25 -7.07 -9.27
N ASN A 173 -1.59 -6.51 -10.29
CA ASN A 173 -1.43 -5.06 -10.44
C ASN A 173 -2.76 -4.35 -10.67
N LEU A 174 -3.66 -4.96 -11.46
CA LEU A 174 -5.01 -4.45 -11.69
C LEU A 174 -5.84 -4.48 -10.42
N CYS A 175 -5.83 -5.60 -9.68
CA CYS A 175 -6.49 -5.71 -8.38
C CYS A 175 -5.95 -4.70 -7.38
N THR A 176 -4.63 -4.54 -7.29
CA THR A 176 -3.98 -3.56 -6.40
C THR A 176 -4.41 -2.13 -6.73
N ALA A 177 -4.43 -1.78 -8.02
CA ALA A 177 -4.84 -0.45 -8.47
C ALA A 177 -6.32 -0.19 -8.17
N ALA A 178 -7.21 -1.13 -8.52
CA ALA A 178 -8.63 -1.03 -8.24
C ALA A 178 -8.91 -0.93 -6.73
N GLN A 179 -8.24 -1.75 -5.92
CA GLN A 179 -8.32 -1.71 -4.47
C GLN A 179 -7.92 -0.32 -3.92
N GLY A 180 -6.79 0.23 -4.37
CA GLY A 180 -6.31 1.54 -3.92
C GLY A 180 -7.29 2.67 -4.27
N VAL A 181 -7.81 2.68 -5.49
CA VAL A 181 -8.76 3.70 -5.96
C VAL A 181 -10.09 3.61 -5.20
N VAL A 182 -10.61 2.40 -4.99
CA VAL A 182 -11.87 2.19 -4.25
C VAL A 182 -11.72 2.58 -2.77
N ILE A 183 -10.59 2.27 -2.12
CA ILE A 183 -10.29 2.73 -0.76
C ILE A 183 -10.35 4.26 -0.70
N LYS A 184 -9.65 4.93 -1.63
CA LYS A 184 -9.60 6.39 -1.68
C LYS A 184 -10.98 6.99 -1.91
N GLN A 185 -11.77 6.43 -2.82
CA GLN A 185 -13.14 6.86 -3.09
C GLN A 185 -14.03 6.76 -1.83
N LYS A 186 -13.99 5.62 -1.12
CA LYS A 186 -14.81 5.39 0.09
C LYS A 186 -14.43 6.30 1.26
N LEU A 187 -13.14 6.63 1.39
CA LEU A 187 -12.67 7.58 2.39
C LEU A 187 -13.09 9.02 2.05
N VAL A 188 -12.99 9.43 0.78
CA VAL A 188 -13.39 10.78 0.33
C VAL A 188 -14.89 10.99 0.46
N ASN A 189 -15.70 9.98 0.13
CA ASN A 189 -17.16 10.04 0.27
C ASN A 189 -17.63 9.94 1.73
N LYS A 190 -16.71 9.83 2.71
CA LYS A 190 -17.00 9.64 4.14
C LYS A 190 -17.96 8.48 4.44
N GLU A 191 -18.01 7.47 3.56
CA GLU A 191 -18.87 6.30 3.75
C GLU A 191 -18.39 5.44 4.92
N PHE A 192 -17.08 5.41 5.13
CA PHE A 192 -16.42 4.64 6.18
C PHE A 192 -15.27 5.41 6.82
N ASN A 193 -15.09 5.19 8.13
CA ASN A 193 -13.83 5.52 8.80
C ASN A 193 -12.75 4.49 8.40
N GLN A 194 -11.48 4.87 8.39
CA GLN A 194 -10.35 4.01 7.99
C GLN A 194 -10.33 2.67 8.73
N TYR A 195 -10.58 2.70 10.04
CA TYR A 195 -10.67 1.49 10.88
C TYR A 195 -11.84 0.58 10.49
N GLY A 196 -12.99 1.17 10.16
CA GLY A 196 -14.16 0.43 9.72
C GLY A 196 -13.90 -0.24 8.38
N LEU A 197 -13.27 0.49 7.45
CA LEU A 197 -12.93 -0.05 6.13
C LEU A 197 -11.97 -1.24 6.25
N LEU A 198 -10.93 -1.13 7.09
CA LEU A 198 -9.99 -2.23 7.34
C LEU A 198 -10.67 -3.44 7.97
N PHE A 199 -11.47 -3.23 9.04
CA PHE A 199 -12.18 -4.31 9.74
C PHE A 199 -13.13 -5.07 8.81
N TYR A 200 -14.01 -4.36 8.11
CA TYR A 200 -15.00 -4.98 7.23
C TYR A 200 -14.35 -5.60 5.99
N ASN A 201 -13.26 -5.02 5.46
CA ASN A 201 -12.49 -5.63 4.39
C ASN A 201 -11.89 -6.97 4.83
N SER A 202 -11.17 -6.98 5.97
CA SER A 202 -10.59 -8.20 6.52
C SER A 202 -11.64 -9.26 6.84
N LEU A 203 -12.79 -8.86 7.39
CA LEU A 203 -13.89 -9.77 7.72
C LEU A 203 -14.50 -10.43 6.49
N VAL A 204 -14.76 -9.66 5.43
CA VAL A 204 -15.35 -10.22 4.19
C VAL A 204 -14.32 -11.06 3.43
N VAL A 205 -13.03 -10.69 3.43
CA VAL A 205 -11.95 -11.47 2.80
C VAL A 205 -11.70 -12.79 3.53
N LEU A 206 -11.93 -12.85 4.85
CA LEU A 206 -11.69 -14.04 5.65
C LEU A 206 -12.48 -15.25 5.14
N GLY A 207 -13.74 -15.07 4.76
CA GLY A 207 -14.60 -16.15 4.25
C GLY A 207 -14.03 -16.82 2.99
N PRO A 208 -13.87 -16.08 1.87
CA PRO A 208 -13.26 -16.61 0.64
C PRO A 208 -11.85 -17.17 0.86
N ALA A 209 -11.05 -16.58 1.76
CA ALA A 209 -9.72 -17.10 2.07
C ALA A 209 -9.78 -18.48 2.73
N ILE A 210 -10.65 -18.69 3.71
CA ILE A 210 -10.86 -20.01 4.35
C ILE A 210 -11.34 -21.03 3.31
N VAL A 211 -12.31 -20.65 2.48
CA VAL A 211 -12.84 -21.52 1.42
C VAL A 211 -11.73 -21.94 0.46
N LEU A 212 -10.90 -20.99 0.02
CA LEU A 212 -9.79 -21.29 -0.87
C LEU A 212 -8.76 -22.23 -0.23
N THR A 213 -8.42 -22.02 1.04
CA THR A 213 -7.50 -22.91 1.75
C THR A 213 -8.11 -24.30 1.99
N ALA A 214 -9.45 -24.42 2.04
CA ALA A 214 -10.09 -25.73 2.04
C ALA A 214 -10.02 -26.45 0.68
N PHE A 215 -10.09 -25.70 -0.43
CA PHE A 215 -9.92 -26.24 -1.78
C PHE A 215 -8.47 -26.51 -2.16
N THR A 216 -7.54 -25.71 -1.64
CA THR A 216 -6.11 -25.92 -1.82
C THR A 216 -5.69 -27.00 -0.84
N GLU A 217 -5.07 -28.11 -1.30
CA GLU A 217 -4.60 -29.21 -0.43
C GLU A 217 -3.52 -28.78 0.60
N ASP A 218 -3.29 -27.49 0.74
CA ASP A 218 -2.49 -26.85 1.77
C ASP A 218 -2.87 -27.31 3.18
N LEU A 219 -4.14 -27.57 3.49
CA LEU A 219 -4.52 -28.12 4.79
C LEU A 219 -3.93 -29.51 5.06
N ASN A 220 -3.79 -30.34 4.03
CA ASN A 220 -3.16 -31.66 4.15
C ASN A 220 -1.65 -31.54 4.31
N LYS A 221 -1.01 -30.62 3.56
CA LYS A 221 0.42 -30.32 3.68
C LYS A 221 0.77 -29.74 5.05
N VAL A 222 -0.07 -28.85 5.55
CA VAL A 222 -0.01 -28.30 6.90
C VAL A 222 -0.16 -29.48 7.87
N ARG A 223 -1.22 -30.29 7.82
CA ARG A 223 -1.39 -31.40 8.78
C ARG A 223 -0.18 -32.33 8.89
N ASN A 224 0.55 -32.56 7.80
CA ASN A 224 1.74 -33.41 7.76
C ASN A 224 3.07 -32.68 8.04
N TYR A 225 3.03 -31.43 8.52
CA TYR A 225 4.23 -30.66 8.83
C TYR A 225 4.78 -31.03 10.20
N ASP A 226 5.97 -31.64 10.26
CA ASP A 226 6.48 -32.23 11.50
C ASP A 226 6.95 -31.22 12.57
N ARG A 227 7.13 -29.95 12.21
CA ARG A 227 7.76 -28.92 13.07
C ARG A 227 6.80 -28.08 13.90
N TYR A 228 5.55 -28.54 14.11
CA TYR A 228 4.55 -27.82 14.91
C TYR A 228 4.97 -27.52 16.34
N SER A 229 5.73 -28.42 16.95
CA SER A 229 6.07 -28.33 18.38
C SER A 229 7.35 -27.54 18.64
N ASP A 230 8.02 -27.06 17.59
CA ASP A 230 9.21 -26.24 17.77
C ASP A 230 8.83 -24.86 18.32
N SER A 231 9.33 -24.56 19.52
CA SER A 231 9.13 -23.27 20.19
C SER A 231 9.61 -22.09 19.33
N GLY A 232 10.67 -22.26 18.53
CA GLY A 232 11.17 -21.24 17.62
C GLY A 232 10.18 -20.94 16.49
N PHE A 233 9.58 -22.00 15.91
CA PHE A 233 8.54 -21.88 14.89
C PHE A 233 7.28 -21.21 15.42
N ILE A 234 6.78 -21.64 16.59
CA ILE A 234 5.59 -21.05 17.22
C ILE A 234 5.81 -19.55 17.49
N CYS A 235 6.95 -19.19 18.07
CA CYS A 235 7.31 -17.79 18.31
C CYS A 235 7.38 -16.98 17.00
N ALA A 236 7.98 -17.54 15.94
CA ALA A 236 8.07 -16.86 14.65
C ALA A 236 6.69 -16.66 13.99
N VAL A 237 5.80 -17.65 14.10
CA VAL A 237 4.41 -17.54 13.63
C VAL A 237 3.67 -16.48 14.43
N LEU A 238 3.66 -16.55 15.75
CA LEU A 238 2.98 -15.55 16.60
C LEU A 238 3.49 -14.12 16.33
N LEU A 239 4.81 -13.97 16.15
CA LEU A 239 5.42 -12.70 15.78
C LEU A 239 4.95 -12.23 14.39
N SER A 240 4.87 -13.12 13.41
CA SER A 240 4.32 -12.82 12.08
C SER A 240 2.87 -12.35 12.16
N LEU A 241 2.04 -13.02 12.96
CA LEU A 241 0.63 -12.67 13.17
C LEU A 241 0.47 -11.27 13.75
N LEU A 242 1.24 -10.94 14.79
CA LEU A 242 1.25 -9.61 15.41
C LEU A 242 1.78 -8.54 14.46
N MET A 243 2.85 -8.83 13.73
CA MET A 243 3.43 -7.91 12.75
C MET A 243 2.49 -7.61 11.59
N GLY A 244 1.65 -8.57 11.18
CA GLY A 244 0.58 -8.34 10.20
C GLY A 244 -0.40 -7.25 10.64
N PHE A 245 -0.84 -7.29 11.89
CA PHE A 245 -1.66 -6.21 12.46
C PHE A 245 -0.86 -4.91 12.58
N LEU A 246 0.37 -4.97 13.11
CA LEU A 246 1.20 -3.79 13.35
C LEU A 246 1.56 -3.06 12.04
N LEU A 247 1.74 -3.78 10.94
CA LEU A 247 1.92 -3.22 9.60
C LEU A 247 0.67 -2.45 9.16
N ASN A 248 -0.51 -3.06 9.26
CA ASN A 248 -1.77 -2.42 8.87
C ASN A 248 -2.03 -1.17 9.72
N TYR A 249 -1.80 -1.27 11.03
CA TYR A 249 -1.93 -0.15 11.96
C TYR A 249 -0.93 0.96 11.67
N SER A 250 0.36 0.65 11.52
CA SER A 250 1.41 1.64 11.24
C SER A 250 1.24 2.32 9.88
N THR A 251 0.75 1.61 8.86
CA THR A 251 0.40 2.18 7.55
C THR A 251 -0.69 3.25 7.69
N MET A 252 -1.73 2.93 8.46
CA MET A 252 -2.85 3.83 8.68
C MET A 252 -2.43 5.00 9.61
N LEU A 253 -1.61 4.75 10.62
CA LEU A 253 -1.04 5.77 11.51
C LEU A 253 -0.15 6.75 10.74
N CYS A 254 0.70 6.23 9.84
CA CYS A 254 1.52 7.04 8.94
C CYS A 254 0.63 7.86 7.98
N THR A 255 -0.46 7.29 7.47
CA THR A 255 -1.41 8.02 6.62
C THR A 255 -2.17 9.13 7.37
N ASN A 256 -2.38 8.96 8.68
CA ASN A 256 -3.09 9.93 9.52
C ASN A 256 -2.21 11.07 10.03
N TYR A 257 -1.03 10.75 10.57
CA TYR A 257 -0.13 11.76 11.14
C TYR A 257 0.75 12.41 10.09
N ASN A 258 1.13 11.62 9.08
CA ASN A 258 1.95 12.07 7.99
C ASN A 258 1.08 12.41 6.79
N SER A 259 1.57 13.36 6.00
CA SER A 259 0.97 13.59 4.69
C SER A 259 1.15 12.29 3.86
N PRO A 260 0.18 11.89 3.02
CA PRO A 260 0.34 10.78 2.08
C PRO A 260 1.67 10.81 1.31
N LEU A 261 2.23 12.01 1.14
CA LEU A 261 3.54 12.31 0.54
C LEU A 261 4.72 11.57 1.20
N THR A 262 4.78 11.52 2.53
CA THR A 262 5.93 10.90 3.23
C THR A 262 5.86 9.39 3.18
N THR A 263 4.65 8.82 3.19
CA THR A 263 4.41 7.38 2.96
C THR A 263 4.92 6.95 1.59
N THR A 264 4.75 7.80 0.57
CA THR A 264 5.27 7.56 -0.79
C THR A 264 6.80 7.50 -0.82
N VAL A 265 7.48 8.44 -0.16
CA VAL A 265 8.97 8.49 -0.12
C VAL A 265 9.53 7.25 0.59
N VAL A 266 9.00 6.91 1.77
CA VAL A 266 9.42 5.70 2.51
C VAL A 266 9.15 4.44 1.70
N GLY A 267 8.01 4.39 0.99
CA GLY A 267 7.69 3.30 0.06
C GLY A 267 8.70 3.17 -1.08
N ALA A 268 9.14 4.27 -1.67
CA ALA A 268 10.16 4.26 -2.73
C ALA A 268 11.53 3.79 -2.21
N CYS A 269 11.96 4.26 -1.03
CA CYS A 269 13.18 3.78 -0.37
C CYS A 269 13.12 2.28 -0.07
N LYS A 270 11.98 1.80 0.47
CA LYS A 270 11.75 0.36 0.68
C LYS A 270 11.86 -0.41 -0.62
N ASN A 271 11.23 0.05 -1.69
CA ASN A 271 11.23 -0.65 -2.97
C ASN A 271 12.65 -0.74 -3.55
N MET A 272 13.45 0.31 -3.42
CA MET A 272 14.86 0.28 -3.81
C MET A 272 15.63 -0.79 -3.02
N PHE A 273 15.46 -0.82 -1.69
CA PHE A 273 16.12 -1.81 -0.84
C PHE A 273 15.72 -3.25 -1.22
N VAL A 274 14.42 -3.50 -1.40
CA VAL A 274 13.91 -4.82 -1.83
C VAL A 274 14.46 -5.23 -3.19
N THR A 275 14.59 -4.31 -4.14
CA THR A 275 15.17 -4.59 -5.46
C THR A 275 16.63 -5.07 -5.37
N TYR A 276 17.51 -4.34 -4.68
CA TYR A 276 18.93 -4.71 -4.62
C TYR A 276 19.20 -5.89 -3.68
N VAL A 277 18.54 -5.95 -2.53
CA VAL A 277 18.64 -7.11 -1.62
C VAL A 277 18.09 -8.36 -2.30
N GLY A 278 17.02 -8.23 -3.10
CA GLY A 278 16.47 -9.33 -3.89
C GLY A 278 17.46 -9.89 -4.91
N MET A 279 18.31 -9.05 -5.51
CA MET A 279 19.36 -9.52 -6.43
C MET A 279 20.47 -10.31 -5.71
N ILE A 280 20.85 -9.88 -4.50
CA ILE A 280 21.95 -10.48 -3.75
C ILE A 280 21.51 -11.76 -3.01
N VAL A 281 20.32 -11.73 -2.41
CA VAL A 281 19.82 -12.78 -1.50
C VAL A 281 18.88 -13.76 -2.21
N GLY A 282 18.29 -13.35 -3.33
CA GLY A 282 17.30 -14.17 -4.03
C GLY A 282 17.89 -15.43 -4.64
N GLY A 283 19.12 -15.41 -5.15
CA GLY A 283 19.71 -16.53 -5.92
C GLY A 283 19.03 -16.79 -7.27
N ASP A 284 17.76 -16.39 -7.41
CA ASP A 284 16.90 -16.56 -8.57
C ASP A 284 17.06 -15.46 -9.63
N TYR A 285 18.01 -14.53 -9.46
CA TYR A 285 18.22 -13.41 -10.39
C TYR A 285 19.41 -13.68 -11.30
N ILE A 286 19.16 -13.77 -12.61
CA ILE A 286 20.22 -13.89 -13.63
C ILE A 286 20.52 -12.49 -14.15
N TYR A 287 21.77 -12.05 -13.96
CA TYR A 287 22.21 -10.73 -14.37
C TYR A 287 22.24 -10.60 -15.90
N SER A 288 21.58 -9.55 -16.41
CA SER A 288 21.79 -9.05 -17.77
C SER A 288 21.95 -7.53 -17.76
N HIS A 289 22.79 -7.00 -18.66
CA HIS A 289 23.06 -5.57 -18.76
C HIS A 289 21.81 -4.74 -19.08
N VAL A 290 20.97 -5.19 -20.01
CA VAL A 290 19.74 -4.48 -20.39
C VAL A 290 18.74 -4.50 -19.22
N ASN A 291 18.59 -5.67 -18.60
CA ASN A 291 17.73 -5.84 -17.43
C ASN A 291 18.14 -4.91 -16.28
N PHE A 292 19.43 -4.89 -15.94
CA PHE A 292 19.99 -4.06 -14.88
C PHE A 292 19.83 -2.56 -15.17
N ILE A 293 20.06 -2.11 -16.41
CA ILE A 293 19.83 -0.71 -16.81
C ILE A 293 18.36 -0.34 -16.63
N GLY A 294 17.43 -1.19 -17.10
CA GLY A 294 15.98 -0.97 -16.96
C GLY A 294 15.54 -0.84 -15.49
N LEU A 295 16.06 -1.72 -14.62
CA LEU A 295 15.85 -1.66 -13.18
C LEU A 295 16.27 -0.31 -12.57
N ASN A 296 17.46 0.18 -12.92
CA ASN A 296 17.98 1.46 -12.42
C ASN A 296 17.19 2.65 -12.96
N ILE A 297 16.81 2.66 -14.24
CA ILE A 297 15.94 3.69 -14.84
C ILE A 297 14.60 3.74 -14.09
N SER A 298 14.01 2.58 -13.81
CA SER A 298 12.75 2.52 -13.09
C SER A 298 12.93 3.08 -11.67
N VAL A 299 14.00 2.70 -10.96
CA VAL A 299 14.30 3.20 -9.59
C VAL A 299 14.45 4.71 -9.59
N LEU A 300 15.18 5.27 -10.57
CA LEU A 300 15.30 6.71 -10.73
C LEU A 300 13.94 7.39 -10.91
N GLY A 301 13.07 6.83 -11.78
CA GLY A 301 11.70 7.33 -11.95
C GLY A 301 10.89 7.34 -10.64
N SER A 302 11.07 6.33 -9.78
CA SER A 302 10.39 6.25 -8.48
C SER A 302 10.89 7.29 -7.47
N LEU A 303 12.18 7.63 -7.52
CA LEU A 303 12.76 8.70 -6.71
C LEU A 303 12.26 10.07 -7.19
N ILE A 304 12.25 10.30 -8.50
CA ILE A 304 11.73 11.54 -9.10
C ILE A 304 10.25 11.69 -8.74
N TYR A 305 9.44 10.63 -8.89
CA TYR A 305 8.03 10.65 -8.50
C TYR A 305 7.87 11.04 -7.02
N SER A 306 8.62 10.39 -6.13
CA SER A 306 8.58 10.67 -4.69
C SER A 306 9.01 12.10 -4.36
N TRP A 307 10.07 12.58 -4.98
CA TRP A 307 10.56 13.96 -4.83
C TRP A 307 9.52 14.97 -5.30
N MET A 308 8.89 14.74 -6.45
CA MET A 308 7.92 15.66 -7.03
C MET A 308 6.64 15.72 -6.23
N THR A 309 6.15 14.56 -5.77
CA THR A 309 5.04 14.46 -4.84
C THR A 309 5.38 15.18 -3.53
N PHE A 310 6.62 15.09 -3.02
CA PHE A 310 7.05 15.79 -1.81
C PHE A 310 7.12 17.32 -1.95
N VAL A 311 7.66 17.84 -3.07
CA VAL A 311 7.88 19.29 -3.27
C VAL A 311 6.59 20.03 -3.64
N ARG A 312 5.69 19.42 -4.41
CA ARG A 312 4.40 20.01 -4.75
C ARG A 312 3.35 19.62 -3.72
N LYS A 313 3.09 20.50 -2.74
CA LYS A 313 1.81 20.48 -2.01
C LYS A 313 0.68 20.48 -3.05
N PRO A 314 -0.39 19.69 -2.90
CA PRO A 314 -1.58 19.89 -3.70
C PRO A 314 -2.14 21.27 -3.35
N SER A 315 -1.85 22.26 -4.20
CA SER A 315 -2.59 23.51 -4.20
C SER A 315 -4.06 23.12 -4.37
N ALA A 316 -4.88 23.39 -3.36
CA ALA A 316 -6.30 23.16 -3.43
C ALA A 316 -6.82 23.80 -4.72
N ILE A 317 -7.28 22.97 -5.66
CA ILE A 317 -8.03 23.43 -6.81
C ILE A 317 -9.36 23.90 -6.21
N ILE A 318 -9.46 25.19 -5.94
CA ILE A 318 -10.75 25.85 -5.74
C ILE A 318 -11.48 25.67 -7.06
N SER A 319 -12.45 24.76 -7.09
CA SER A 319 -13.40 24.65 -8.19
C SER A 319 -14.29 25.90 -8.16
N THR A 320 -13.88 26.94 -8.88
CA THR A 320 -14.74 28.08 -9.20
C THR A 320 -15.71 27.66 -10.29
N HIS A 321 -16.89 27.20 -9.89
CA HIS A 321 -18.08 27.32 -10.74
C HIS A 321 -18.72 28.70 -10.48
N GLY A 322 -18.54 29.61 -11.43
CA GLY A 322 -19.52 30.64 -11.82
C GLY A 322 -19.73 31.84 -10.90
N SER A 323 -19.03 32.94 -11.18
CA SER A 323 -19.61 34.26 -11.56
C SER A 323 -18.77 35.42 -11.01
N GLY A 324 -18.17 36.16 -11.96
CA GLY A 324 -17.59 37.52 -11.90
C GLY A 324 -17.15 38.13 -10.57
N SER A 325 -15.83 38.33 -10.41
CA SER A 325 -15.23 39.64 -10.09
C SER A 325 -13.71 39.54 -9.92
N SER A 326 -13.00 40.33 -10.73
CA SER A 326 -11.68 40.96 -10.51
C SER A 326 -10.53 40.11 -9.92
N ILE A 327 -9.59 39.78 -10.79
CA ILE A 327 -8.25 39.26 -10.44
C ILE A 327 -7.41 40.40 -9.86
N THR A 328 -7.11 40.35 -8.57
CA THR A 328 -5.95 41.05 -7.99
C THR A 328 -4.82 40.04 -7.85
N THR A 329 -3.87 40.07 -8.79
CA THR A 329 -2.61 39.34 -8.69
C THR A 329 -1.80 39.91 -7.52
N VAL A 330 -1.69 39.18 -6.42
CA VAL A 330 -0.62 39.40 -5.44
C VAL A 330 0.60 38.62 -5.92
N ASP A 331 1.46 39.31 -6.66
CA ASP A 331 2.81 38.87 -7.01
C ASP A 331 3.66 38.84 -5.74
N ASN A 332 4.02 37.65 -5.25
CA ASN A 332 4.87 37.49 -4.07
C ASN A 332 6.35 37.35 -4.46
N ARG A 333 6.82 38.28 -5.30
CA ARG A 333 8.25 38.53 -5.58
C ARG A 333 8.53 40.02 -5.48
N LYS A 334 8.81 40.50 -4.27
CA LYS A 334 9.75 41.59 -3.93
C LYS A 334 9.56 41.99 -2.47
N GLY A 335 10.58 41.79 -1.65
CA GLY A 335 10.56 42.21 -0.25
C GLY A 335 11.78 41.75 0.54
N MET A 336 12.94 41.70 -0.09
CA MET A 336 14.22 41.55 0.61
C MET A 336 15.16 42.61 0.06
N HIS A 337 14.98 43.86 0.51
CA HIS A 337 16.03 44.85 0.73
C HIS A 337 15.45 46.21 1.17
N ASN A 338 16.09 46.77 2.21
CA ASN A 338 15.99 48.12 2.80
C ASN A 338 14.77 48.36 3.70
N SER A 339 14.90 48.80 4.95
CA SER A 339 15.74 49.86 5.56
C SER A 339 15.71 49.60 7.09
N VAL A 340 16.71 49.91 7.92
CA VAL A 340 17.49 51.13 8.19
C VAL A 340 18.86 50.73 8.74
#